data_AF-V3ZZL4-F1
#
_entry.id   AF-V3ZZL4-F1
#
_cell.length_a   1.000
_cell.length_b   1.000
_cell.length_c   1.000
_cell.angle_alpha   90.00
_cell.angle_beta   90.00
_cell.angle_gamma   90.00
#
_symmetry.space_group_name_H-M   'P 1'
#
loop_
_entity.id
_entity.type
_entity.pdbx_description
1 polymer ?
#
loop_
_entity_poly.entity_id
_entity_poly.type
_entity_poly.pdbx_seq_one_letter_code
_entity_poly.pdbx_strand_id
1 'polypeptide(L)'
;MTPTQPTVTSWRDHTDDLVGTTPTVVPPPLPPPNPTVTPTQTQIPTATTPTPQQNGGSPNSETNNNNKQHIECVVCGDKSSGKHYGQYTCEGCKSFFKRSVRRNLNYTCRGNKNCPIDQHHRNQCQYCRLRKCLKAGMRREAVQRGRIPPSQHPFAGQMGFPNGDPLGGHGYFSSFITMLLRAEPYPTSRYGQCMQNNIVGIDSICELAARLLFSAVEWARNVHFFPELHVNDQVELLRISWSELFVLNAAQSSMPCHLSPLLAAAGLHASPMPADHVVAFMENIRTFQDHVEKLKNLHIDTAEYSCLKAIALFSSDSRSLSDINQIESLQERSQCALEEYVRSQYPNQPTRFGKLLLRLPSLRAINSHVIEQLFFVRLVGKTHIETLIRDILLSGNSFSWPYMPIQ
;
A
#
# COMPACT_ATOMS: atom_id res chain seq x y z
N MET A 1 22.71 58.81 -9.91
CA MET A 1 21.93 57.62 -9.49
C MET A 1 22.88 56.44 -9.50
N THR A 2 23.49 56.19 -8.34
CA THR A 2 24.42 55.09 -8.07
C THR A 2 23.66 53.96 -7.36
N PRO A 3 23.90 52.68 -7.69
CA PRO A 3 23.18 51.56 -7.08
C PRO A 3 23.86 51.14 -5.77
N THR A 4 23.08 51.07 -4.69
CA THR A 4 23.50 50.60 -3.38
C THR A 4 23.49 49.07 -3.32
N GLN A 5 24.60 48.48 -2.88
CA GLN A 5 24.66 47.06 -2.47
C GLN A 5 24.08 46.85 -1.07
N PRO A 6 23.49 45.67 -0.77
CA PRO A 6 23.13 45.31 0.58
C PRO A 6 24.31 44.67 1.35
N THR A 7 24.60 45.21 2.52
CA THR A 7 25.57 44.74 3.51
C THR A 7 25.00 43.61 4.37
N VAL A 8 25.79 42.55 4.55
CA VAL A 8 25.56 41.43 5.46
C VAL A 8 26.00 41.84 6.88
N THR A 9 25.13 41.69 7.88
CA THR A 9 25.48 41.87 9.30
C THR A 9 25.57 40.52 10.01
N SER A 10 26.74 40.28 10.61
CA SER A 10 27.09 39.18 11.49
C SER A 10 26.42 39.31 12.85
N TRP A 11 25.86 38.22 13.37
CA TRP A 11 25.42 38.13 14.77
C TRP A 11 26.60 37.62 15.62
N ARG A 12 27.00 38.42 16.62
CA ARG A 12 27.87 38.00 17.72
C ARG A 12 27.04 37.84 18.99
N ASP A 13 27.47 36.87 19.78
CA ASP A 13 26.96 36.42 21.08
C ASP A 13 26.80 37.51 22.13
N HIS A 14 25.79 37.32 22.98
CA HIS A 14 25.78 37.80 24.36
C HIS A 14 25.56 36.61 25.29
N THR A 15 26.57 36.36 26.12
CA THR A 15 26.52 35.48 27.29
C THR A 15 26.03 36.21 28.54
N ASP A 16 25.50 35.40 29.45
CA ASP A 16 25.29 35.60 30.89
C ASP A 16 24.08 36.43 31.35
N ASP A 17 23.00 35.71 31.68
CA ASP A 17 22.59 35.52 33.07
C ASP A 17 21.57 34.38 33.14
N LEU A 18 21.74 33.42 34.07
CA LEU A 18 20.68 32.77 34.87
C LEU A 18 21.23 31.54 35.62
N VAL A 19 21.48 31.76 36.91
CA VAL A 19 21.65 30.72 37.94
C VAL A 19 20.28 30.09 38.25
N GLY A 20 20.27 28.77 38.37
CA GLY A 20 19.07 27.94 38.40
C GLY A 20 18.23 27.97 39.67
N THR A 21 16.99 27.53 39.51
CA THR A 21 16.17 26.84 40.53
C THR A 21 15.31 25.78 39.83
N THR A 22 15.07 24.69 40.56
CA THR A 22 14.61 23.33 40.17
C THR A 22 13.23 23.20 39.49
N PRO A 23 13.00 22.15 38.66
CA PRO A 23 11.69 21.88 38.05
C PRO A 23 10.77 21.05 38.95
N THR A 24 9.52 21.50 39.07
CA THR A 24 8.39 20.82 39.72
C THR A 24 7.87 19.69 38.84
N VAL A 25 7.84 18.48 39.38
CA VAL A 25 7.33 17.25 38.73
C VAL A 25 5.80 17.21 38.82
N VAL A 26 5.12 17.06 37.68
CA VAL A 26 3.67 16.80 37.59
C VAL A 26 3.44 15.28 37.45
N PRO A 27 2.67 14.62 38.35
CA PRO A 27 2.43 13.19 38.28
C PRO A 27 1.25 12.79 37.35
N PRO A 28 1.20 11.53 36.87
CA PRO A 28 0.18 11.05 35.94
C PRO A 28 -1.17 10.70 36.63
N PRO A 29 -2.29 10.65 35.88
CA PRO A 29 -3.62 10.42 36.44
C PRO A 29 -3.91 8.95 36.79
N LEU A 30 -4.67 8.75 37.87
CA LEU A 30 -5.08 7.48 38.49
C LEU A 30 -6.20 6.74 37.73
N PRO A 31 -6.30 5.40 37.85
CA PRO A 31 -7.40 4.61 37.29
C PRO A 31 -8.67 4.62 38.19
N PRO A 32 -9.88 4.34 37.64
CA PRO A 32 -11.12 4.32 38.39
C PRO A 32 -11.29 3.05 39.28
N PRO A 33 -12.17 3.11 40.30
CA PRO A 33 -12.17 2.15 41.41
C PRO A 33 -12.93 0.84 41.10
N ASN A 34 -12.42 -0.24 41.70
CA ASN A 34 -13.06 -1.56 41.78
C ASN A 34 -14.12 -1.58 42.90
N PRO A 35 -15.27 -2.26 42.73
CA PRO A 35 -16.19 -2.53 43.83
C PRO A 35 -15.81 -3.82 44.58
N THR A 36 -15.65 -3.69 45.90
CA THR A 36 -15.43 -4.76 46.87
C THR A 36 -16.76 -5.49 47.16
N VAL A 37 -16.77 -6.83 47.06
CA VAL A 37 -17.89 -7.70 47.48
C VAL A 37 -17.41 -8.58 48.64
N THR A 38 -18.19 -8.57 49.72
CA THR A 38 -18.01 -9.35 50.96
C THR A 38 -18.43 -10.82 50.77
N PRO A 39 -17.87 -11.81 51.51
CA PRO A 39 -18.05 -13.22 51.20
C PRO A 39 -19.20 -13.86 51.99
N THR A 40 -19.86 -14.87 51.41
CA THR A 40 -20.51 -15.94 52.18
C THR A 40 -20.43 -17.25 51.41
N GLN A 41 -20.11 -18.31 52.15
CA GLN A 41 -19.84 -19.70 51.76
C GLN A 41 -21.03 -20.34 51.03
N THR A 42 -20.80 -21.40 50.24
CA THR A 42 -21.24 -22.79 50.52
C THR A 42 -21.01 -23.73 49.30
N GLN A 43 -20.13 -24.72 49.50
CA GLN A 43 -20.11 -26.12 49.00
C GLN A 43 -19.87 -26.51 47.51
N ILE A 44 -18.76 -27.25 47.36
CA ILE A 44 -18.29 -28.31 46.42
C ILE A 44 -19.35 -29.48 46.34
N PRO A 45 -19.43 -30.44 45.36
CA PRO A 45 -18.34 -31.09 44.57
C PRO A 45 -18.52 -31.43 43.06
N THR A 46 -17.33 -31.54 42.43
CA THR A 46 -16.80 -32.54 41.45
C THR A 46 -17.71 -33.57 40.78
N ALA A 47 -17.50 -33.83 39.47
CA ALA A 47 -16.75 -35.03 38.98
C ALA A 47 -16.71 -35.18 37.43
N THR A 48 -15.50 -35.53 36.95
CA THR A 48 -15.12 -36.50 35.87
C THR A 48 -15.70 -36.46 34.44
N THR A 49 -14.76 -36.35 33.50
CA THR A 49 -14.75 -36.90 32.12
C THR A 49 -15.07 -38.40 32.07
N PRO A 50 -15.63 -38.92 30.97
CA PRO A 50 -14.80 -39.78 30.09
C PRO A 50 -15.13 -39.71 28.58
N THR A 51 -14.17 -40.14 27.76
CA THR A 51 -14.27 -40.49 26.33
C THR A 51 -14.47 -42.03 26.14
N PRO A 52 -14.40 -42.60 24.92
CA PRO A 52 -15.51 -42.98 24.04
C PRO A 52 -15.71 -44.51 23.88
N GLN A 53 -16.87 -44.99 23.42
CA GLN A 53 -17.01 -46.39 22.98
C GLN A 53 -17.99 -46.60 21.82
N GLN A 54 -17.58 -47.49 20.92
CA GLN A 54 -18.19 -47.88 19.65
C GLN A 54 -19.34 -48.91 19.79
N ASN A 55 -20.10 -48.99 18.69
CA ASN A 55 -20.87 -50.12 18.15
C ASN A 55 -22.31 -50.39 18.62
N GLY A 56 -23.21 -50.36 17.62
CA GLY A 56 -24.07 -51.51 17.33
C GLY A 56 -25.58 -51.23 17.26
N GLY A 57 -26.15 -51.38 16.06
CA GLY A 57 -27.53 -51.88 15.90
C GLY A 57 -28.61 -50.85 15.55
N SER A 58 -28.97 -50.79 14.27
CA SER A 58 -30.28 -50.30 13.82
C SER A 58 -31.41 -51.19 14.35
N PRO A 59 -32.62 -50.61 14.51
CA PRO A 59 -33.76 -51.22 13.86
C PRO A 59 -34.50 -50.21 12.98
N ASN A 60 -34.88 -50.69 11.80
CA ASN A 60 -35.78 -50.02 10.88
C ASN A 60 -37.07 -49.59 11.59
N SER A 61 -37.47 -48.34 11.36
CA SER A 61 -38.84 -47.91 11.52
C SER A 61 -39.13 -46.94 10.37
N GLU A 62 -39.58 -47.52 9.26
CA GLU A 62 -40.34 -46.78 8.26
C GLU A 62 -41.62 -46.28 8.92
N THR A 63 -41.77 -44.97 9.05
CA THR A 63 -43.08 -44.34 9.16
C THR A 63 -42.97 -42.86 8.79
N ASN A 64 -43.79 -42.48 7.81
CA ASN A 64 -44.02 -41.12 7.31
C ASN A 64 -44.02 -40.05 8.39
N ASN A 65 -43.25 -38.96 8.18
CA ASN A 65 -43.66 -37.65 8.69
C ASN A 65 -43.02 -36.49 7.91
N ASN A 66 -43.86 -35.79 7.16
CA ASN A 66 -43.61 -34.53 6.46
C ASN A 66 -43.42 -33.34 7.45
N ASN A 67 -42.56 -33.48 8.47
CA ASN A 67 -42.30 -32.41 9.43
C ASN A 67 -41.05 -31.62 9.03
N LYS A 68 -41.19 -30.69 8.08
CA LYS A 68 -40.19 -29.64 7.83
C LYS A 68 -40.10 -28.78 9.09
N GLN A 69 -39.11 -29.04 9.96
CA GLN A 69 -38.79 -28.19 11.11
C GLN A 69 -38.73 -26.72 10.66
N HIS A 70 -39.58 -25.87 11.25
CA HIS A 70 -39.65 -24.44 10.93
C HIS A 70 -38.47 -23.71 11.55
N ILE A 71 -37.36 -23.62 10.81
CA ILE A 71 -36.15 -22.91 11.25
C ILE A 71 -36.30 -21.43 10.90
N GLU A 72 -36.04 -20.55 11.87
CA GLU A 72 -36.10 -19.09 11.69
C GLU A 72 -34.75 -18.49 11.32
N CYS A 73 -34.77 -17.32 10.68
CA CYS A 73 -33.57 -16.58 10.33
C CYS A 73 -32.95 -15.92 11.57
N VAL A 74 -31.72 -16.31 11.92
CA VAL A 74 -30.99 -15.79 13.09
C VAL A 74 -30.76 -14.27 13.08
N VAL A 75 -30.93 -13.62 11.93
CA VAL A 75 -30.76 -12.16 11.78
C VAL A 75 -32.05 -11.39 12.03
N CYS A 76 -33.20 -11.86 11.53
CA CYS A 76 -34.43 -11.07 11.51
C CYS A 76 -35.71 -11.81 11.90
N GLY A 77 -35.63 -13.09 12.29
CA GLY A 77 -36.79 -13.91 12.69
C GLY A 77 -37.65 -14.45 11.54
N ASP A 78 -37.55 -13.88 10.35
CA ASP A 78 -38.27 -14.36 9.15
C ASP A 78 -37.95 -15.83 8.81
N LYS A 79 -38.83 -16.50 8.07
CA LYS A 79 -38.69 -17.91 7.70
C LYS A 79 -37.35 -18.18 7.01
N SER A 80 -36.57 -19.11 7.54
CA SER A 80 -35.29 -19.50 6.95
C SER A 80 -35.50 -20.27 5.65
N SER A 81 -34.62 -20.00 4.69
CA SER A 81 -34.54 -20.73 3.42
C SER A 81 -33.46 -21.82 3.45
N GLY A 82 -32.72 -21.93 4.55
CA GLY A 82 -31.58 -22.83 4.70
C GLY A 82 -30.34 -22.12 5.25
N LYS A 83 -29.21 -22.82 5.26
CA LYS A 83 -27.91 -22.25 5.66
C LYS A 83 -27.30 -21.44 4.52
N HIS A 84 -26.99 -20.18 4.79
CA HIS A 84 -26.24 -19.30 3.88
C HIS A 84 -25.10 -18.63 4.63
N TYR A 85 -23.89 -18.71 4.07
CA TYR A 85 -22.68 -18.12 4.65
C TYR A 85 -22.41 -18.58 6.10
N GLY A 86 -22.74 -19.84 6.40
CA GLY A 86 -22.51 -20.47 7.71
C GLY A 86 -23.71 -20.46 8.66
N GLN A 87 -24.79 -19.73 8.38
CA GLN A 87 -25.93 -19.56 9.31
C GLN A 87 -27.30 -19.72 8.65
N TYR A 88 -28.30 -20.14 9.42
CA TYR A 88 -29.69 -20.23 8.93
C TYR A 88 -30.29 -18.84 8.72
N THR A 89 -30.57 -18.49 7.46
CA THR A 89 -31.07 -17.16 7.10
C THR A 89 -32.17 -17.19 6.03
N CYS A 90 -32.99 -16.14 6.02
CA CYS A 90 -33.94 -15.88 4.95
C CYS A 90 -33.21 -15.35 3.70
N GLU A 91 -33.85 -15.45 2.54
CA GLU A 91 -33.30 -14.97 1.25
C GLU A 91 -32.96 -13.46 1.27
N GLY A 92 -33.71 -12.68 2.04
CA GLY A 92 -33.47 -11.24 2.20
C GLY A 92 -32.13 -10.94 2.89
N CYS A 93 -31.83 -11.61 4.00
CA CYS A 93 -30.58 -11.41 4.74
C CYS A 93 -29.38 -12.04 4.03
N LYS A 94 -29.56 -13.20 3.37
CA LYS A 94 -28.57 -13.79 2.46
C LYS A 94 -28.15 -12.81 1.37
N SER A 95 -29.12 -12.27 0.63
CA SER A 95 -28.84 -11.38 -0.51
C SER A 95 -28.26 -10.04 -0.07
N PHE A 96 -28.76 -9.50 1.05
CA PHE A 96 -28.18 -8.31 1.65
C PHE A 96 -26.71 -8.52 2.03
N PHE A 97 -26.40 -9.58 2.79
CA PHE A 97 -25.03 -9.89 3.21
C PHE A 97 -24.09 -10.08 2.01
N LYS A 98 -24.52 -10.82 1.00
CA LYS A 98 -23.79 -11.03 -0.26
C LYS A 98 -23.42 -9.71 -0.95
N ARG A 99 -24.37 -8.78 -1.08
CA ARG A 99 -24.13 -7.48 -1.73
C ARG A 99 -23.21 -6.59 -0.90
N SER A 100 -23.44 -6.53 0.41
CA SER A 100 -22.65 -5.73 1.33
C SER A 100 -21.18 -6.16 1.35
N VAL A 101 -20.93 -7.48 1.40
CA VAL A 101 -19.56 -8.03 1.39
C VAL A 101 -18.92 -7.88 0.01
N ARG A 102 -19.61 -8.23 -1.09
CA ARG A 102 -18.99 -8.16 -2.44
C ARG A 102 -18.61 -6.76 -2.89
N ARG A 103 -19.39 -5.76 -2.49
CA ARG A 103 -19.14 -4.35 -2.84
C ARG A 103 -18.38 -3.61 -1.74
N ASN A 104 -17.92 -4.32 -0.70
CA ASN A 104 -17.25 -3.76 0.48
C ASN A 104 -17.94 -2.49 1.02
N LEU A 105 -19.26 -2.55 1.20
CA LEU A 105 -20.06 -1.38 1.56
C LEU A 105 -19.91 -1.03 3.04
N ASN A 106 -19.53 0.22 3.31
CA ASN A 106 -19.51 0.80 4.65
C ASN A 106 -20.80 1.58 4.89
N TYR A 107 -21.60 1.12 5.85
CA TYR A 107 -22.83 1.78 6.26
C TYR A 107 -22.62 2.63 7.52
N THR A 108 -23.41 3.67 7.69
CA THR A 108 -23.43 4.49 8.91
C THR A 108 -24.78 4.37 9.60
N CYS A 109 -24.80 4.16 10.92
CA CYS A 109 -26.03 4.19 11.70
C CYS A 109 -26.41 5.63 12.01
N ARG A 110 -27.70 5.98 11.85
CA ARG A 110 -28.25 7.29 12.23
C ARG A 110 -28.76 7.36 13.68
N GLY A 111 -28.75 6.24 14.41
CA GLY A 111 -29.11 6.17 15.83
C GLY A 111 -27.97 5.58 16.68
N ASN A 112 -28.30 4.96 17.80
CA ASN A 112 -27.32 4.51 18.81
C ASN A 112 -26.59 3.22 18.45
N LYS A 113 -26.47 2.88 17.16
CA LYS A 113 -25.86 1.62 16.69
C LYS A 113 -26.47 0.40 17.41
N ASN A 114 -27.77 0.39 17.73
CA ASN A 114 -28.44 -0.77 18.36
C ASN A 114 -29.89 -0.93 17.86
N CYS A 115 -30.14 -0.59 16.60
CA CYS A 115 -31.47 -0.67 16.00
C CYS A 115 -31.98 -2.13 15.99
N PRO A 116 -33.26 -2.38 16.36
CA PRO A 116 -33.86 -3.70 16.27
C PRO A 116 -33.92 -4.15 14.81
N ILE A 117 -33.67 -5.44 14.57
CA ILE A 117 -33.69 -6.06 13.25
C ILE A 117 -34.67 -7.23 13.31
N ASP A 118 -35.88 -7.01 12.82
CA ASP A 118 -36.97 -7.97 12.68
C ASP A 118 -37.42 -8.07 11.20
N GLN A 119 -38.43 -8.91 10.90
CA GLN A 119 -38.89 -9.15 9.53
C GLN A 119 -39.35 -7.88 8.80
N HIS A 120 -40.02 -6.96 9.51
CA HIS A 120 -40.65 -5.77 8.94
C HIS A 120 -39.69 -4.58 8.87
N HIS A 121 -38.82 -4.44 9.86
CA HIS A 121 -37.98 -3.25 10.06
C HIS A 121 -36.50 -3.48 9.73
N ARG A 122 -36.10 -4.68 9.29
CA ARG A 122 -34.71 -5.00 8.86
C ARG A 122 -34.13 -4.06 7.79
N ASN A 123 -34.95 -3.31 7.05
CA ASN A 123 -34.48 -2.38 6.02
C ASN A 123 -34.22 -0.95 6.54
N GLN A 124 -34.63 -0.60 7.76
CA GLN A 124 -34.51 0.76 8.30
C GLN A 124 -33.07 1.16 8.62
N CYS A 125 -32.21 0.20 8.98
CA CYS A 125 -30.82 0.47 9.32
C CYS A 125 -29.86 -0.61 8.78
N GLN A 126 -29.24 -0.31 7.64
CA GLN A 126 -28.30 -1.22 6.97
C GLN A 126 -27.06 -1.52 7.82
N TYR A 127 -26.56 -0.53 8.58
CA TYR A 127 -25.44 -0.72 9.50
C TYR A 127 -25.75 -1.78 10.56
N CYS A 128 -26.84 -1.60 11.31
CA CYS A 128 -27.20 -2.53 12.38
C CYS A 128 -27.54 -3.92 11.82
N ARG A 129 -28.14 -3.99 10.64
CA ARG A 129 -28.41 -5.25 9.95
C ARG A 129 -27.12 -5.99 9.58
N LEU A 130 -26.16 -5.32 8.94
CA LEU A 130 -24.89 -5.94 8.55
C LEU A 130 -24.08 -6.37 9.78
N ARG A 131 -24.05 -5.52 10.81
CA ARG A 131 -23.41 -5.86 12.09
C ARG A 131 -24.06 -7.08 12.75
N LYS A 132 -25.39 -7.19 12.71
CA LYS A 132 -26.10 -8.37 13.25
C LYS A 132 -25.84 -9.63 12.43
N CYS A 133 -25.74 -9.54 11.09
CA CYS A 133 -25.31 -10.67 10.26
C CYS A 133 -23.94 -11.23 10.70
N LEU A 134 -22.96 -10.35 10.90
CA LEU A 134 -21.61 -10.73 11.33
C LEU A 134 -21.60 -11.28 12.76
N LYS A 135 -22.31 -10.62 13.69
CA LYS A 135 -22.44 -11.07 15.08
C LYS A 135 -23.12 -12.43 15.20
N ALA A 136 -24.08 -12.72 14.32
CA ALA A 136 -24.73 -14.03 14.25
C ALA A 136 -23.85 -15.11 13.61
N GLY A 137 -22.63 -14.77 13.15
CA GLY A 137 -21.67 -15.72 12.60
C GLY A 137 -21.77 -15.94 11.09
N MET A 138 -22.38 -15.01 10.34
CA MET A 138 -22.29 -15.06 8.88
C MET A 138 -20.86 -14.72 8.42
N ARG A 139 -20.26 -15.65 7.69
CA ARG A 139 -18.85 -15.66 7.30
C ARG A 139 -18.63 -14.84 6.02
N ARG A 140 -17.79 -13.80 6.07
CA ARG A 140 -17.52 -12.94 4.89
C ARG A 140 -16.76 -13.70 3.82
N GLU A 141 -15.82 -14.53 4.23
CA GLU A 141 -15.00 -15.41 3.39
C GLU A 141 -15.83 -16.48 2.67
N ALA A 142 -17.00 -16.86 3.22
CA ALA A 142 -17.93 -17.78 2.56
C ALA A 142 -18.67 -17.12 1.37
N VAL A 143 -18.56 -15.80 1.19
CA VAL A 143 -19.09 -15.09 0.03
C VAL A 143 -18.12 -15.26 -1.15
N GLN A 144 -18.06 -16.48 -1.68
CA GLN A 144 -17.28 -16.82 -2.87
C GLN A 144 -17.70 -15.96 -4.07
N ARG A 145 -16.75 -15.52 -4.90
CA ARG A 145 -17.03 -14.89 -6.20
C ARG A 145 -17.38 -15.97 -7.24
N GLY A 146 -18.58 -16.56 -7.12
CA GLY A 146 -19.07 -17.59 -8.05
C GLY A 146 -18.54 -19.01 -7.74
N ARG A 147 -19.19 -20.04 -8.29
CA ARG A 147 -18.76 -21.45 -8.16
C ARG A 147 -17.75 -21.78 -9.27
N ILE A 148 -16.62 -22.35 -8.90
CA ILE A 148 -15.71 -23.09 -9.78
C ILE A 148 -16.16 -24.57 -9.73
N PRO A 149 -16.25 -25.30 -10.86
CA PRO A 149 -16.50 -26.74 -10.84
C PRO A 149 -15.35 -27.50 -10.16
N PRO A 150 -15.61 -28.57 -9.41
CA PRO A 150 -14.59 -29.28 -8.66
C PRO A 150 -13.87 -30.28 -9.57
N SER A 151 -12.77 -29.86 -10.19
CA SER A 151 -11.69 -30.78 -10.55
C SER A 151 -10.40 -29.99 -10.76
N GLN A 152 -9.35 -30.44 -10.06
CA GLN A 152 -7.92 -30.11 -10.24
C GLN A 152 -7.33 -29.05 -9.29
N HIS A 153 -6.88 -29.54 -8.14
CA HIS A 153 -5.49 -29.33 -7.69
C HIS A 153 -4.68 -30.57 -8.11
N PRO A 154 -3.33 -30.59 -8.00
CA PRO A 154 -2.32 -29.61 -8.42
C PRO A 154 -1.19 -30.30 -9.25
N PHE A 155 -0.16 -29.55 -9.62
CA PHE A 155 1.16 -29.95 -10.15
C PHE A 155 1.48 -29.79 -11.66
N ALA A 156 2.50 -28.96 -11.85
CA ALA A 156 3.67 -29.11 -12.71
C ALA A 156 3.50 -29.24 -14.24
N GLY A 157 4.09 -28.26 -14.93
CA GLY A 157 4.82 -28.53 -16.17
C GLY A 157 4.05 -28.30 -17.48
N GLN A 158 4.47 -27.24 -18.18
CA GLN A 158 4.49 -27.11 -19.64
C GLN A 158 3.17 -27.07 -20.46
N MET A 159 3.04 -25.92 -21.14
CA MET A 159 2.68 -25.70 -22.55
C MET A 159 1.34 -26.23 -23.08
N GLY A 160 0.50 -25.30 -23.52
CA GLY A 160 -0.48 -25.53 -24.58
C GLY A 160 -1.72 -24.65 -24.50
N PHE A 161 -1.66 -23.43 -25.04
CA PHE A 161 -2.87 -22.76 -25.52
C PHE A 161 -3.41 -23.56 -26.72
N PRO A 162 -4.74 -23.69 -26.88
CA PRO A 162 -5.41 -22.70 -27.71
C PRO A 162 -6.85 -22.35 -27.30
N ASN A 163 -7.23 -21.13 -27.71
CA ASN A 163 -8.57 -20.58 -27.84
C ASN A 163 -9.29 -20.12 -26.56
N GLY A 164 -9.54 -18.81 -26.55
CA GLY A 164 -10.04 -18.06 -25.41
C GLY A 164 -11.53 -18.14 -25.16
N ASP A 165 -11.88 -17.85 -23.91
CA ASP A 165 -13.12 -17.17 -23.52
C ASP A 165 -12.76 -16.15 -22.40
N PRO A 166 -13.15 -14.86 -22.47
CA PRO A 166 -12.32 -13.74 -21.97
C PRO A 166 -12.54 -13.21 -20.54
N LEU A 167 -13.29 -13.83 -19.61
CA LEU A 167 -13.84 -13.06 -18.47
C LEU A 167 -13.62 -13.58 -17.04
N GLY A 168 -12.68 -14.49 -16.81
CA GLY A 168 -12.51 -15.12 -15.47
C GLY A 168 -11.46 -14.51 -14.53
N GLY A 169 -10.32 -14.04 -15.04
CA GLY A 169 -9.16 -13.60 -14.24
C GLY A 169 -9.09 -12.08 -13.99
N HIS A 170 -9.62 -11.31 -14.94
CA HIS A 170 -9.38 -9.87 -15.03
C HIS A 170 -9.76 -9.08 -13.78
N GLY A 171 -10.77 -9.51 -13.01
CA GLY A 171 -11.29 -8.72 -11.91
C GLY A 171 -10.38 -8.63 -10.67
N TYR A 172 -9.55 -9.64 -10.39
CA TYR A 172 -8.71 -9.63 -9.19
C TYR A 172 -7.49 -8.73 -9.39
N PHE A 173 -6.70 -8.96 -10.43
CA PHE A 173 -5.52 -8.16 -10.67
C PHE A 173 -5.86 -6.75 -11.15
N SER A 174 -6.97 -6.56 -11.89
CA SER A 174 -7.50 -5.22 -12.14
C SER A 174 -7.83 -4.47 -10.84
N SER A 175 -8.37 -5.15 -9.83
CA SER A 175 -8.58 -4.53 -8.51
C SER A 175 -7.26 -4.22 -7.79
N PHE A 176 -6.24 -5.06 -7.95
CA PHE A 176 -4.91 -4.82 -7.40
C PHE A 176 -4.25 -3.59 -8.03
N ILE A 177 -4.23 -3.48 -9.36
CA ILE A 177 -3.73 -2.30 -10.08
C ILE A 177 -4.51 -1.05 -9.67
N THR A 178 -5.82 -1.17 -9.53
CA THR A 178 -6.67 -0.06 -9.05
C THR A 178 -6.29 0.39 -7.65
N MET A 179 -5.86 -0.51 -6.76
CA MET A 179 -5.34 -0.14 -5.44
C MET A 179 -3.97 0.56 -5.55
N LEU A 180 -3.08 0.08 -6.43
CA LEU A 180 -1.78 0.72 -6.65
C LEU A 180 -1.93 2.14 -7.23
N LEU A 181 -2.84 2.34 -8.17
CA LEU A 181 -3.15 3.65 -8.75
C LEU A 181 -3.76 4.61 -7.71
N ARG A 182 -4.53 4.09 -6.76
CA ARG A 182 -5.08 4.90 -5.65
C ARG A 182 -4.05 5.28 -4.60
N ALA A 183 -2.90 4.61 -4.56
CA ALA A 183 -1.82 4.93 -3.63
C ALA A 183 -1.01 6.16 -4.07
N GLU A 184 -1.13 6.58 -5.33
CA GLU A 184 -0.41 7.75 -5.87
C GLU A 184 -0.83 9.04 -5.11
N PRO A 185 0.11 9.71 -4.42
CA PRO A 185 -0.22 10.88 -3.60
C PRO A 185 -0.59 12.12 -4.43
N TYR A 186 -0.12 12.21 -5.68
CA TYR A 186 -0.36 13.34 -6.58
C TYR A 186 -0.77 12.87 -7.98
N PRO A 187 -1.78 13.50 -8.62
CA PRO A 187 -2.11 13.25 -10.03
C PRO A 187 -0.92 13.55 -10.94
N THR A 188 -0.68 12.70 -11.95
CA THR A 188 0.44 12.84 -12.92
C THR A 188 0.52 14.22 -13.58
N SER A 189 -0.62 14.90 -13.78
CA SER A 189 -0.71 16.25 -14.35
C SER A 189 -0.04 17.35 -13.51
N ARG A 190 0.12 17.12 -12.19
CA ARG A 190 0.75 18.08 -11.27
C ARG A 190 2.27 18.14 -11.44
N TYR A 191 2.89 17.06 -11.93
CA TYR A 191 4.33 17.06 -12.22
C TYR A 191 4.66 17.89 -13.46
N GLY A 192 3.77 17.87 -14.47
CA GLY A 192 3.97 18.60 -15.73
C GLY A 192 3.71 20.11 -15.66
N GLN A 193 2.88 20.59 -14.74
CA GLN A 193 2.57 22.03 -14.63
C GLN A 193 3.73 22.88 -14.11
N CYS A 194 4.69 22.30 -13.39
CA CYS A 194 5.93 22.99 -12.99
C CYS A 194 6.84 23.30 -14.20
N MET A 195 6.61 22.64 -15.35
CA MET A 195 7.54 22.59 -16.49
C MET A 195 7.13 23.49 -17.67
N GLN A 196 6.10 24.34 -17.54
CA GLN A 196 5.63 25.18 -18.65
C GLN A 196 6.50 26.43 -18.91
N ASN A 197 7.41 26.79 -18.01
CA ASN A 197 8.34 27.91 -18.22
C ASN A 197 9.72 27.37 -18.63
N ASN A 198 10.13 27.68 -19.86
CA ASN A 198 11.36 27.26 -20.56
C ASN A 198 12.70 27.68 -19.88
N ILE A 199 12.68 28.11 -18.61
CA ILE A 199 13.87 28.41 -17.81
C ILE A 199 13.72 27.61 -16.51
N VAL A 200 13.98 26.31 -16.59
CA VAL A 200 14.01 25.44 -15.41
C VAL A 200 15.36 25.67 -14.72
N GLY A 201 15.37 26.56 -13.73
CA GLY A 201 16.53 26.80 -12.89
C GLY A 201 16.93 25.53 -12.14
N ILE A 202 18.20 25.39 -11.83
CA ILE A 202 18.77 24.28 -11.07
C ILE A 202 17.99 23.92 -9.79
N ASP A 203 17.54 24.94 -9.05
CA ASP A 203 16.83 24.78 -7.79
C ASP A 203 15.46 24.13 -8.01
N SER A 204 14.80 24.42 -9.15
CA SER A 204 13.53 23.79 -9.50
C SER A 204 13.67 22.30 -9.88
N ILE A 205 14.83 21.89 -10.42
CA ILE A 205 15.12 20.47 -10.69
C ILE A 205 15.38 19.72 -9.39
N CYS A 206 16.18 20.29 -8.49
CA CYS A 206 16.43 19.72 -7.16
C CYS A 206 15.13 19.64 -6.34
N GLU A 207 14.30 20.68 -6.36
CA GLU A 207 12.99 20.67 -5.71
C GLU A 207 12.08 19.59 -6.28
N LEU A 208 12.00 19.47 -7.62
CA LEU A 208 11.26 18.38 -8.26
C LEU A 208 11.80 17.00 -7.83
N ALA A 209 13.12 16.82 -7.80
CA ALA A 209 13.73 15.57 -7.34
C ALA A 209 13.35 15.25 -5.90
N ALA A 210 13.38 16.23 -4.99
CA ALA A 210 12.87 16.06 -3.64
C ALA A 210 11.42 15.60 -3.65
N ARG A 211 10.53 16.30 -4.36
CA ARG A 211 9.11 15.93 -4.46
C ARG A 211 8.91 14.51 -4.98
N LEU A 212 9.70 14.06 -5.95
CA LEU A 212 9.65 12.69 -6.50
C LEU A 212 10.11 11.64 -5.49
N LEU A 213 11.14 11.94 -4.67
CA LEU A 213 11.59 11.07 -3.59
C LEU A 213 10.52 10.94 -2.50
N PHE A 214 9.99 12.08 -2.02
CA PHE A 214 8.90 12.09 -1.03
C PHE A 214 7.68 11.34 -1.55
N SER A 215 7.31 11.57 -2.81
CA SER A 215 6.20 10.86 -3.45
C SER A 215 6.41 9.35 -3.50
N ALA A 216 7.65 8.86 -3.64
CA ALA A 216 7.92 7.42 -3.61
C ALA A 216 7.64 6.82 -2.23
N VAL A 217 8.10 7.49 -1.17
CA VAL A 217 7.89 7.04 0.22
C VAL A 217 6.41 7.13 0.61
N GLU A 218 5.74 8.22 0.24
CA GLU A 218 4.31 8.41 0.50
C GLU A 218 3.45 7.43 -0.30
N TRP A 219 3.80 7.16 -1.56
CA TRP A 219 3.15 6.11 -2.35
C TRP A 219 3.27 4.74 -1.66
N ALA A 220 4.47 4.35 -1.21
CA ALA A 220 4.67 3.09 -0.53
C ALA A 220 3.80 2.97 0.74
N ARG A 221 3.73 4.03 1.56
CA ARG A 221 2.84 4.09 2.73
C ARG A 221 1.36 3.88 2.41
N ASN A 222 0.93 4.27 1.20
CA ASN A 222 -0.47 4.16 0.77
C ASN A 222 -0.79 2.85 0.03
N VAL A 223 0.22 2.04 -0.31
CA VAL A 223 0.01 0.70 -0.88
C VAL A 223 -0.56 -0.20 0.20
N HIS A 224 -1.79 -0.73 0.01
CA HIS A 224 -2.59 -1.37 1.06
C HIS A 224 -1.86 -2.43 1.91
N PHE A 225 -0.92 -3.18 1.33
CA PHE A 225 -0.21 -4.27 2.01
C PHE A 225 1.12 -3.85 2.65
N PHE A 226 1.67 -2.71 2.25
CA PHE A 226 2.98 -2.26 2.75
C PHE A 226 2.93 -1.86 4.24
N PRO A 227 1.91 -1.12 4.73
CA PRO A 227 1.77 -0.83 6.16
C PRO A 227 1.55 -2.07 7.05
N GLU A 228 1.13 -3.20 6.47
CA GLU A 228 0.93 -4.46 7.18
C GLU A 228 2.24 -5.22 7.42
N LEU A 229 3.32 -4.86 6.70
CA LEU A 229 4.64 -5.46 6.87
C LEU A 229 5.29 -5.01 8.18
N HIS A 230 6.28 -5.77 8.65
CA HIS A 230 7.08 -5.38 9.81
C HIS A 230 7.81 -4.06 9.53
N VAL A 231 7.88 -3.14 10.50
CA VAL A 231 8.50 -1.81 10.30
C VAL A 231 9.95 -1.91 9.80
N ASN A 232 10.72 -2.87 10.31
CA ASN A 232 12.09 -3.09 9.83
C ASN A 232 12.13 -3.48 8.35
N ASP A 233 11.19 -4.32 7.90
CA ASP A 233 11.08 -4.73 6.51
C ASP A 233 10.61 -3.54 5.65
N GLN A 234 9.68 -2.72 6.13
CA GLN A 234 9.27 -1.49 5.42
C GLN A 234 10.45 -0.53 5.18
N VAL A 235 11.27 -0.31 6.23
CA VAL A 235 12.46 0.55 6.13
C VAL A 235 13.47 -0.05 5.17
N GLU A 236 13.76 -1.35 5.29
CA GLU A 236 14.75 -2.02 4.44
C GLU A 236 14.32 -2.06 2.97
N LEU A 237 13.06 -2.38 2.68
CA LEU A 237 12.52 -2.39 1.32
C LEU A 237 12.67 -1.03 0.65
N LEU A 238 12.32 0.06 1.35
CA LEU A 238 12.51 1.40 0.82
C LEU A 238 13.99 1.76 0.69
N ARG A 239 14.83 1.38 1.66
CA ARG A 239 16.27 1.63 1.65
C ARG A 239 16.97 0.98 0.44
N ILE A 240 16.57 -0.23 0.03
CA ILE A 240 17.20 -0.91 -1.11
C ILE A 240 16.59 -0.50 -2.46
N SER A 241 15.34 -0.03 -2.49
CA SER A 241 14.61 0.23 -3.75
C SER A 241 14.45 1.71 -4.11
N TRP A 242 14.83 2.65 -3.23
CA TRP A 242 14.53 4.08 -3.44
C TRP A 242 15.10 4.66 -4.73
N SER A 243 16.28 4.23 -5.15
CA SER A 243 16.90 4.72 -6.38
C SER A 243 16.13 4.25 -7.61
N GLU A 244 15.69 3.00 -7.64
CA GLU A 244 14.83 2.45 -8.69
C GLU A 244 13.48 3.20 -8.75
N LEU A 245 12.84 3.40 -7.58
CA LEU A 245 11.58 4.14 -7.47
C LEU A 245 11.72 5.60 -7.91
N PHE A 246 12.84 6.24 -7.55
CA PHE A 246 13.15 7.60 -7.96
C PHE A 246 13.27 7.71 -9.48
N VAL A 247 14.00 6.80 -10.14
CA VAL A 247 14.18 6.82 -11.59
C VAL A 247 12.85 6.55 -12.32
N LEU A 248 12.02 5.63 -11.81
CA LEU A 248 10.67 5.40 -12.33
C LEU A 248 9.80 6.65 -12.21
N ASN A 249 9.84 7.34 -11.07
CA ASN A 249 9.13 8.61 -10.86
C ASN A 249 9.67 9.73 -11.77
N ALA A 250 10.98 9.84 -11.95
CA ALA A 250 11.60 10.83 -12.83
C ALA A 250 11.20 10.61 -14.30
N ALA A 251 11.15 9.35 -14.76
CA ALA A 251 10.67 9.02 -16.09
C ALA A 251 9.17 9.32 -16.26
N GLN A 252 8.33 8.90 -15.31
CA GLN A 252 6.89 9.11 -15.33
C GLN A 252 6.49 10.60 -15.28
N SER A 253 7.23 11.41 -14.51
CA SER A 253 7.02 12.86 -14.40
C SER A 253 7.61 13.67 -15.55
N SER A 254 8.32 13.01 -16.49
CA SER A 254 9.06 13.67 -17.56
C SER A 254 10.09 14.68 -17.04
N MET A 255 10.78 14.36 -15.95
CA MET A 255 11.80 15.21 -15.34
C MET A 255 12.84 15.67 -16.39
N PRO A 256 13.13 16.98 -16.49
CA PRO A 256 14.18 17.49 -17.36
C PRO A 256 15.54 17.04 -16.85
N CYS A 257 16.20 16.18 -17.60
CA CYS A 257 17.52 15.63 -17.27
C CYS A 257 18.56 16.18 -18.24
N HIS A 258 18.63 17.50 -18.45
CA HIS A 258 19.63 18.08 -19.36
C HIS A 258 21.01 18.12 -18.71
N LEU A 259 22.07 17.93 -19.50
CA LEU A 259 23.45 17.84 -18.99
C LEU A 259 23.90 19.12 -18.26
N SER A 260 23.65 20.31 -18.82
CA SER A 260 24.11 21.57 -18.22
C SER A 260 23.48 21.87 -16.85
N PRO A 261 22.16 21.77 -16.66
CA PRO A 261 21.56 21.92 -15.33
C PRO A 261 22.04 20.86 -14.32
N LEU A 262 22.25 19.61 -14.73
CA LEU A 262 22.72 18.54 -13.85
C LEU A 262 24.17 18.71 -13.42
N LEU A 263 25.05 19.16 -14.32
CA LEU A 263 26.43 19.50 -14.00
C LEU A 263 26.51 20.67 -13.02
N ALA A 264 25.67 21.68 -13.22
CA ALA A 264 25.54 22.77 -12.27
C ALA A 264 24.98 22.26 -10.92
N ALA A 265 24.03 21.32 -10.92
CA ALA A 265 23.36 20.79 -9.71
C ALA A 265 24.35 20.07 -8.80
N ALA A 266 25.28 19.35 -9.42
CA ALA A 266 26.38 18.66 -8.76
C ALA A 266 27.48 19.60 -8.22
N GLY A 267 27.36 20.91 -8.39
CA GLY A 267 28.31 21.87 -7.82
C GLY A 267 29.71 21.82 -8.44
N LEU A 268 29.87 21.26 -9.65
CA LEU A 268 31.19 21.13 -10.31
C LEU A 268 31.86 22.48 -10.64
N HIS A 269 31.14 23.60 -10.53
CA HIS A 269 31.71 24.94 -10.65
C HIS A 269 32.34 25.47 -9.35
N ALA A 270 32.17 24.78 -8.21
CA ALA A 270 32.55 25.29 -6.89
C ALA A 270 33.95 24.85 -6.40
N SER A 271 34.57 23.82 -7.00
CA SER A 271 35.91 23.37 -6.65
C SER A 271 36.60 22.69 -7.85
N PRO A 272 37.87 22.99 -8.15
CA PRO A 272 38.59 22.33 -9.24
C PRO A 272 38.75 20.84 -8.95
N MET A 273 38.04 20.02 -9.72
CA MET A 273 38.15 18.56 -9.71
C MET A 273 39.20 18.09 -10.74
N PRO A 274 39.91 16.98 -10.49
CA PRO A 274 40.74 16.35 -11.52
C PRO A 274 39.91 16.00 -12.75
N ALA A 275 40.49 16.14 -13.95
CA ALA A 275 39.78 15.91 -15.22
C ALA A 275 39.13 14.51 -15.28
N ASP A 276 39.81 13.49 -14.78
CA ASP A 276 39.29 12.11 -14.76
C ASP A 276 38.00 11.97 -13.94
N HIS A 277 37.90 12.68 -12.81
CA HIS A 277 36.69 12.69 -12.00
C HIS A 277 35.53 13.41 -12.70
N VAL A 278 35.82 14.47 -13.44
CA VAL A 278 34.80 15.18 -14.24
C VAL A 278 34.26 14.26 -15.34
N VAL A 279 35.14 13.54 -16.05
CA VAL A 279 34.76 12.60 -17.10
C VAL A 279 33.90 11.47 -16.54
N ALA A 280 34.34 10.82 -15.45
CA ALA A 280 33.57 9.76 -14.79
C ALA A 280 32.20 10.26 -14.31
N PHE A 281 32.13 11.49 -13.80
CA PHE A 281 30.86 12.09 -13.37
C PHE A 281 29.92 12.38 -14.55
N MET A 282 30.44 12.89 -15.66
CA MET A 282 29.66 13.08 -16.89
C MET A 282 29.12 11.76 -17.45
N GLU A 283 29.90 10.68 -17.37
CA GLU A 283 29.46 9.33 -17.77
C GLU A 283 28.31 8.82 -16.89
N ASN A 284 28.38 9.07 -15.58
CA ASN A 284 27.30 8.77 -14.65
C ASN A 284 26.01 9.55 -14.99
N ILE A 285 26.12 10.83 -15.34
CA ILE A 285 24.97 11.64 -15.81
C ILE A 285 24.36 11.04 -17.07
N ARG A 286 25.19 10.73 -18.08
CA ARG A 286 24.71 10.13 -19.33
C ARG A 286 24.03 8.79 -19.08
N THR A 287 24.59 7.96 -18.21
CA THR A 287 23.99 6.68 -17.83
C THR A 287 22.59 6.90 -17.23
N PHE A 288 22.45 7.81 -16.27
CA PHE A 288 21.14 8.16 -15.69
C PHE A 288 20.15 8.67 -16.76
N GLN A 289 20.58 9.60 -17.62
CA GLN A 289 19.76 10.12 -18.73
C GLN A 289 19.30 9.01 -19.67
N ASP A 290 20.20 8.12 -20.08
CA ASP A 290 19.92 7.00 -20.97
C ASP A 290 18.87 6.05 -20.38
N HIS A 291 18.92 5.78 -19.07
CA HIS A 291 17.91 4.93 -18.43
C HIS A 291 16.53 5.59 -18.38
N VAL A 292 16.47 6.88 -18.05
CA VAL A 292 15.22 7.66 -18.08
C VAL A 292 14.63 7.69 -19.49
N GLU A 293 15.47 7.92 -20.50
CA GLU A 293 15.04 7.99 -21.90
C GLU A 293 14.58 6.63 -22.44
N LYS A 294 15.27 5.54 -22.08
CA LYS A 294 14.84 4.17 -22.41
C LYS A 294 13.46 3.84 -21.83
N LEU A 295 13.13 4.33 -20.63
CA LEU A 295 11.79 4.18 -20.04
C LEU A 295 10.75 5.01 -20.80
N LYS A 296 11.07 6.26 -21.16
CA LYS A 296 10.17 7.13 -21.94
C LYS A 296 9.84 6.53 -23.32
N ASN A 297 10.83 5.98 -24.00
CA ASN A 297 10.67 5.36 -25.33
C ASN A 297 9.84 4.07 -25.33
N LEU A 298 9.60 3.45 -24.16
CA LEU A 298 8.66 2.33 -24.04
C LEU A 298 7.20 2.77 -23.99
N HIS A 299 6.94 4.08 -23.84
CA HIS A 299 5.61 4.65 -23.63
C HIS A 299 4.86 3.90 -22.53
N ILE A 300 5.49 3.79 -21.36
CA ILE A 300 4.93 3.12 -20.20
C ILE A 300 3.74 3.94 -19.68
N ASP A 301 2.59 3.31 -19.51
CA ASP A 301 1.40 3.98 -18.97
C ASP A 301 1.39 4.02 -17.44
N THR A 302 0.40 4.68 -16.85
CA THR A 302 0.31 4.85 -15.39
C THR A 302 0.13 3.54 -14.63
N ALA A 303 -0.64 2.59 -15.17
CA ALA A 303 -0.86 1.30 -14.52
C ALA A 303 0.39 0.42 -14.55
N GLU A 304 1.10 0.43 -15.68
CA GLU A 304 2.39 -0.25 -15.83
C GLU A 304 3.44 0.34 -14.91
N TYR A 305 3.54 1.68 -14.80
CA TYR A 305 4.43 2.33 -13.84
C TYR A 305 4.10 1.92 -12.41
N SER A 306 2.83 1.93 -12.00
CA SER A 306 2.44 1.50 -10.66
C SER A 306 2.80 0.04 -10.38
N CYS A 307 2.70 -0.85 -11.37
CA CYS A 307 3.13 -2.24 -11.21
C CYS A 307 4.66 -2.36 -11.13
N LEU A 308 5.41 -1.66 -12.00
CA LEU A 308 6.87 -1.67 -11.96
C LEU A 308 7.41 -1.13 -10.63
N LYS A 309 6.81 -0.07 -10.08
CA LYS A 309 7.13 0.42 -8.73
C LYS A 309 6.88 -0.64 -7.68
N ALA A 310 5.76 -1.37 -7.75
CA ALA A 310 5.45 -2.44 -6.80
C ALA A 310 6.44 -3.61 -6.88
N ILE A 311 6.83 -4.01 -8.10
CA ILE A 311 7.82 -5.07 -8.30
C ILE A 311 9.20 -4.64 -7.76
N ALA A 312 9.60 -3.39 -7.98
CA ALA A 312 10.85 -2.83 -7.45
C ALA A 312 10.83 -2.69 -5.92
N LEU A 313 9.70 -2.24 -5.35
CA LEU A 313 9.54 -2.06 -3.91
C LEU A 313 9.57 -3.40 -3.15
N PHE A 314 8.82 -4.40 -3.62
CA PHE A 314 8.75 -5.71 -2.96
C PHE A 314 9.90 -6.62 -3.40
N SER A 315 11.14 -6.20 -3.18
CA SER A 315 12.32 -7.02 -3.50
C SER A 315 12.74 -7.88 -2.31
N SER A 316 13.02 -9.17 -2.55
CA SER A 316 13.59 -10.11 -1.56
C SER A 316 15.12 -10.13 -1.54
N ASP A 317 15.79 -9.21 -2.23
CA ASP A 317 17.25 -9.20 -2.39
C ASP A 317 18.04 -8.98 -1.08
N SER A 318 17.38 -8.53 0.00
CA SER A 318 18.03 -8.27 1.28
C SER A 318 17.85 -9.41 2.29
N ARG A 319 18.97 -9.81 2.92
CA ARG A 319 19.00 -10.87 3.96
C ARG A 319 18.47 -10.41 5.32
N SER A 320 18.25 -9.11 5.52
CA SER A 320 17.74 -8.55 6.78
C SER A 320 16.21 -8.56 6.88
N LEU A 321 15.52 -9.03 5.83
CA LEU A 321 14.06 -9.12 5.79
C LEU A 321 13.55 -10.24 6.71
N SER A 322 12.50 -9.94 7.46
CA SER A 322 11.93 -10.84 8.46
C SER A 322 10.98 -11.87 7.84
N ASP A 323 10.07 -11.43 6.96
CA ASP A 323 9.13 -12.31 6.24
C ASP A 323 9.33 -12.26 4.72
N ILE A 324 10.38 -12.95 4.26
CA ILE A 324 10.74 -13.04 2.84
C ILE A 324 9.59 -13.63 2.00
N ASN A 325 8.88 -14.64 2.52
CA ASN A 325 7.81 -15.30 1.79
C ASN A 325 6.63 -14.35 1.49
N GLN A 326 6.27 -13.51 2.47
CA GLN A 326 5.23 -12.50 2.26
C GLN A 326 5.66 -11.48 1.19
N ILE A 327 6.92 -11.04 1.22
CA ILE A 327 7.46 -10.06 0.27
C ILE A 327 7.49 -10.65 -1.15
N GLU A 328 7.99 -11.87 -1.31
CA GLU A 328 8.01 -12.58 -2.60
C GLU A 328 6.59 -12.77 -3.14
N SER A 329 5.62 -13.12 -2.30
CA SER A 329 4.21 -13.23 -2.71
C SER A 329 3.64 -11.89 -3.21
N LEU A 330 4.00 -10.78 -2.58
CA LEU A 330 3.61 -9.44 -3.02
C LEU A 330 4.26 -9.06 -4.36
N GLN A 331 5.52 -9.44 -4.56
CA GLN A 331 6.24 -9.23 -5.82
C GLN A 331 5.62 -10.04 -6.95
N GLU A 332 5.39 -11.34 -6.74
CA GLU A 332 4.79 -12.26 -7.71
C GLU A 332 3.38 -11.76 -8.10
N ARG A 333 2.58 -11.36 -7.12
CA ARG A 333 1.24 -10.80 -7.41
C ARG A 333 1.32 -9.53 -8.27
N SER A 334 2.35 -8.71 -8.09
CA SER A 334 2.58 -7.50 -8.89
C SER A 334 3.00 -7.83 -10.32
N GLN A 335 3.83 -8.87 -10.51
CA GLN A 335 4.21 -9.39 -11.84
C GLN A 335 3.01 -9.99 -12.57
N CYS A 336 2.23 -10.85 -11.92
CA CYS A 336 1.02 -11.44 -12.48
C CYS A 336 0.00 -10.37 -12.90
N ALA A 337 -0.14 -9.31 -12.08
CA ALA A 337 -1.02 -8.21 -12.41
C ALA A 337 -0.57 -7.43 -13.65
N LEU A 338 0.73 -7.13 -13.75
CA LEU A 338 1.30 -6.49 -14.92
C LEU A 338 1.14 -7.35 -16.18
N GLU A 339 1.40 -8.65 -16.08
CA GLU A 339 1.26 -9.58 -17.20
C GLU A 339 -0.17 -9.60 -17.74
N GLU A 340 -1.15 -9.75 -16.84
CA GLU A 340 -2.56 -9.74 -17.24
C GLU A 340 -2.99 -8.39 -17.84
N TYR A 341 -2.55 -7.29 -17.25
CA TYR A 341 -2.84 -5.95 -17.75
C TYR A 341 -2.28 -5.75 -19.16
N VAL A 342 -1.01 -6.08 -19.37
CA VAL A 342 -0.36 -5.96 -20.69
C VAL A 342 -1.05 -6.84 -21.72
N ARG A 343 -1.38 -8.08 -21.37
CA ARG A 343 -2.08 -9.01 -22.27
C ARG A 343 -3.45 -8.48 -22.68
N SER A 344 -4.14 -7.78 -21.77
CA SER A 344 -5.46 -7.20 -22.00
C SER A 344 -5.42 -5.90 -22.79
N GLN A 345 -4.55 -4.95 -22.40
CA GLN A 345 -4.53 -3.60 -22.95
C GLN A 345 -3.66 -3.48 -24.21
N TYR A 346 -2.65 -4.34 -24.36
CA TYR A 346 -1.72 -4.33 -25.47
C TYR A 346 -1.63 -5.69 -26.18
N PRO A 347 -2.77 -6.23 -26.69
CA PRO A 347 -2.79 -7.55 -27.32
C PRO A 347 -1.88 -7.65 -28.55
N ASN A 348 -1.61 -6.53 -29.22
CA ASN A 348 -0.72 -6.44 -30.38
C ASN A 348 0.77 -6.34 -30.02
N GLN A 349 1.13 -6.30 -28.73
CA GLN A 349 2.52 -6.20 -28.27
C GLN A 349 2.90 -7.37 -27.33
N PRO A 350 2.99 -8.62 -27.84
CA PRO A 350 3.19 -9.80 -27.00
C PRO A 350 4.50 -9.78 -26.20
N THR A 351 5.52 -9.04 -26.68
CA THR A 351 6.82 -8.88 -25.99
C THR A 351 6.84 -7.78 -24.93
N ARG A 352 5.76 -6.99 -24.77
CA ARG A 352 5.77 -5.78 -23.92
C ARG A 352 6.04 -6.11 -22.46
N PHE A 353 5.41 -7.16 -21.92
CA PHE A 353 5.63 -7.60 -20.54
C PHE A 353 7.11 -7.87 -20.25
N GLY A 354 7.77 -8.66 -21.11
CA GLY A 354 9.19 -8.95 -21.00
C GLY A 354 10.06 -7.69 -21.14
N LYS A 355 9.74 -6.80 -22.08
CA LYS A 355 10.46 -5.52 -22.26
C LYS A 355 10.39 -4.64 -21.00
N LEU A 356 9.23 -4.58 -20.35
CA LEU A 356 9.02 -3.84 -19.10
C LEU A 356 9.83 -4.45 -17.95
N LEU A 357 9.76 -5.76 -17.73
CA LEU A 357 10.53 -6.42 -16.68
C LEU A 357 12.05 -6.28 -16.87
N LEU A 358 12.53 -6.36 -18.11
CA LEU A 358 13.96 -6.18 -18.43
C LEU A 358 14.46 -4.75 -18.19
N ARG A 359 13.59 -3.78 -17.88
CA ARG A 359 14.03 -2.47 -17.39
C ARG A 359 14.50 -2.52 -15.94
N LEU A 360 13.88 -3.32 -15.08
CA LEU A 360 14.17 -3.32 -13.64
C LEU A 360 15.64 -3.67 -13.32
N PRO A 361 16.25 -4.75 -13.87
CA PRO A 361 17.68 -5.02 -13.64
C PRO A 361 18.59 -3.89 -14.13
N SER A 362 18.19 -3.20 -15.19
CA SER A 362 18.95 -2.06 -15.72
C SER A 362 18.93 -0.87 -14.76
N LEU A 363 17.86 -0.68 -13.97
CA LEU A 363 17.78 0.40 -12.98
C LEU A 363 18.75 0.19 -11.82
N ARG A 364 19.01 -1.06 -11.43
CA ARG A 364 20.00 -1.43 -10.40
C ARG A 364 21.44 -1.10 -10.78
N ALA A 365 21.72 -0.95 -12.08
CA ALA A 365 23.03 -0.52 -12.55
C ALA A 365 23.29 0.97 -12.25
N ILE A 366 22.26 1.76 -11.98
CA ILE A 366 22.39 3.17 -11.61
C ILE A 366 22.84 3.24 -10.16
N ASN A 367 24.04 3.78 -9.94
CA ASN A 367 24.57 3.98 -8.61
C ASN A 367 23.71 5.01 -7.85
N SER A 368 23.12 4.61 -6.72
CA SER A 368 22.30 5.48 -5.88
C SER A 368 23.05 6.73 -5.41
N HIS A 369 24.37 6.62 -5.18
CA HIS A 369 25.21 7.75 -4.82
C HIS A 369 25.28 8.82 -5.92
N VAL A 370 25.21 8.42 -7.20
CA VAL A 370 25.15 9.38 -8.30
C VAL A 370 23.87 10.21 -8.21
N ILE A 371 22.74 9.57 -7.89
CA ILE A 371 21.45 10.25 -7.72
C ILE A 371 21.53 11.23 -6.53
N GLU A 372 22.14 10.81 -5.42
CA GLU A 372 22.41 11.69 -4.26
C GLU A 372 23.20 12.94 -4.67
N GLN A 373 24.31 12.75 -5.37
CA GLN A 373 25.20 13.83 -5.82
C GLN A 373 24.50 14.79 -6.80
N LEU A 374 23.68 14.27 -7.72
CA LEU A 374 23.01 15.08 -8.73
C LEU A 374 21.90 15.95 -8.15
N PHE A 375 21.14 15.44 -7.18
CA PHE A 375 19.87 16.06 -6.82
C PHE A 375 19.77 16.48 -5.36
N PHE A 376 20.49 15.81 -4.45
CA PHE A 376 20.18 15.87 -3.03
C PHE A 376 21.28 16.49 -2.16
N VAL A 377 22.54 16.49 -2.60
CA VAL A 377 23.67 17.06 -1.83
C VAL A 377 23.41 18.53 -1.43
N ARG A 378 22.79 19.31 -2.31
CA ARG A 378 22.44 20.72 -2.03
C ARG A 378 21.28 20.89 -1.04
N LEU A 379 20.40 19.89 -0.93
CA LEU A 379 19.19 19.96 -0.13
C LEU A 379 19.36 19.35 1.26
N VAL A 380 20.05 18.20 1.33
CA VAL A 380 20.15 17.39 2.55
C VAL A 380 21.56 17.44 3.17
N GLY A 381 22.52 18.08 2.50
CA GLY A 381 23.88 18.26 2.98
C GLY A 381 24.61 16.91 3.13
N LYS A 382 25.03 16.61 4.36
CA LYS A 382 25.76 15.36 4.70
C LYS A 382 24.85 14.20 5.08
N THR A 383 23.54 14.39 5.10
CA THR A 383 22.59 13.34 5.49
C THR A 383 22.34 12.40 4.31
N HIS A 384 22.60 11.10 4.52
CA HIS A 384 22.30 10.07 3.52
C HIS A 384 20.81 9.94 3.25
N ILE A 385 20.44 9.65 2.00
CA ILE A 385 19.03 9.54 1.61
C ILE A 385 18.33 8.38 2.33
N GLU A 386 19.04 7.29 2.59
CA GLU A 386 18.52 6.15 3.37
C GLU A 386 18.04 6.57 4.77
N THR A 387 18.77 7.46 5.43
CA THR A 387 18.39 8.01 6.75
C THR A 387 17.17 8.90 6.63
N LEU A 388 17.15 9.78 5.62
CA LEU A 388 16.01 10.64 5.36
C LEU A 388 14.73 9.82 5.10
N ILE A 389 14.81 8.77 4.28
CA ILE A 389 13.68 7.88 3.97
C ILE A 389 13.13 7.21 5.22
N ARG A 390 14.00 6.67 6.08
CA ARG A 390 13.60 6.07 7.34
C ARG A 390 12.86 7.09 8.21
N ASP A 391 13.41 8.29 8.35
CA ASP A 391 12.83 9.33 9.19
C ASP A 391 11.47 9.81 8.61
N ILE A 392 11.35 9.96 7.28
CA ILE A 392 10.08 10.28 6.61
C ILE A 392 9.04 9.19 6.87
N LEU A 393 9.41 7.92 6.71
CA LEU A 393 8.50 6.79 6.90
C LEU A 393 7.96 6.76 8.34
N LEU A 394 8.84 6.98 9.32
CA LEU A 394 8.51 6.90 10.74
C LEU A 394 7.87 8.19 11.30
N SER A 395 8.03 9.33 10.63
CA SER A 395 7.53 10.62 11.12
C SER A 395 6.00 10.74 11.21
N GLY A 396 5.24 9.80 10.65
CA GLY A 396 3.76 9.72 10.75
C GLY A 396 2.99 10.82 10.01
N ASN A 397 3.60 11.99 9.80
CA ASN A 397 3.01 13.13 9.11
C ASN A 397 2.83 12.83 7.62
N SER A 398 1.62 13.08 7.11
CA SER A 398 1.39 13.24 5.67
C SER A 398 1.91 14.62 5.29
N PHE A 399 2.98 14.67 4.50
CA PHE A 399 3.64 15.92 4.12
C PHE A 399 2.83 16.60 3.00
N SER A 400 2.03 17.59 3.37
CA SER A 400 1.38 18.48 2.40
C SER A 400 2.34 19.62 2.06
N TRP A 401 2.86 19.65 0.83
CA TRP A 401 3.63 20.80 0.35
C TRP A 401 2.75 22.07 0.43
N PRO A 402 3.20 23.16 1.09
CA PRO A 402 2.52 24.44 1.00
C PRO A 402 2.61 24.91 -0.46
N TYR A 403 1.48 24.96 -1.14
CA TYR A 403 1.41 25.48 -2.50
C TYR A 403 1.72 26.97 -2.47
N MET A 404 2.72 27.40 -3.24
CA MET A 404 2.80 28.80 -3.67
C MET A 404 1.50 29.11 -4.45
N PRO A 405 0.70 30.10 -4.04
CA PRO A 405 -0.45 30.52 -4.84
C PRO A 405 0.08 31.00 -6.19
N ILE A 406 -0.52 30.46 -7.24
CA ILE A 406 -0.34 30.92 -8.62
C ILE A 406 -0.64 32.42 -8.64
N GLN A 407 0.35 33.24 -8.96
CA GLN A 407 0.14 34.64 -9.36
C GLN A 407 -0.09 34.70 -10.87
#